data_AF-A0A6N8I0G6-F1
#
_entry.id   AF-A0A6N8I0G6-F1
#
_cell.length_a   1.000
_cell.length_b   1.000
_cell.length_c   1.000
_cell.angle_alpha   90.00
_cell.angle_beta   90.00
_cell.angle_gamma   90.00
#
_symmetry.space_group_name_H-M   'P 1'
#
loop_
_entity.id
_entity.type
_entity.pdbx_description
1 polymer ?
#
loop_
_entity_poly.entity_id
_entity_poly.type
_entity_poly.pdbx_seq_one_letter_code
_entity_poly.pdbx_strand_id
1 'polypeptide(L)'
;MRQSFRRLFLVPLLAAGILLSGASPAFAASAAPVLSLTAMPNPSGNYVALNWTNSDKNQPYSYMLYSKSAHESTFQSIPAKDSAKVLNIYPIVAPTVSFTTWQGKNYTLPKSASLKMWMETSNEYDPKGYGKGLISVDTVSIADFNANPDTYLKNADGSYKYDVLYFGAWDAFASQDLSAAAETKADAFIKTGRGVLFGHDTMVDNDRISMPNFFELAHYCNIQTIPKYTILGGTQITVAKKGLLTNYPWKIGNVGTVLNVPMSHSNQLAFGDVWMTYQQPYTYSGSTEANGTNGQGTNTFYLTSWSNCAMIQTGHSDGEATPDEQRVTANTLFYLAQITTDTSWNDHKGQDLDAPDEPAISGVTHNFGRTQYTVNYSSQDNATGYQYYVEATGQNDGVKYDSPVISTSLKTGMKGYSIVVDNNPDTVPDGSITTTSSSYTFPRPSGSSFYIHIAAVDNAGNISAVTHYHTDELVSVTHPISIGYSIDPNSDTPFTAPDIPITNHSTFPIKVSVAGLKAISGIGDAAPTSFSDWNSLTAAQTGSRIALGVGISKTTGSGWTAVDRESPVYTGDLVSEVPLGTLGANGASGNLALTAKFGLAWANAKTVSHELTLDFTIAD
;
A
#
# COMPACT_ATOMS: atom_id res chain seq x y z
N MET A 1 -9.69 22.14 46.94
CA MET A 1 -9.54 20.68 46.71
C MET A 1 -8.58 20.54 45.53
N ARG A 2 -7.24 20.40 45.64
CA ARG A 2 -6.41 19.39 46.34
C ARG A 2 -7.01 17.99 46.10
N GLN A 3 -6.41 17.02 45.38
CA GLN A 3 -5.02 16.58 45.14
C GLN A 3 -5.01 15.76 43.81
N SER A 4 -4.10 15.96 42.85
CA SER A 4 -2.75 15.38 42.73
C SER A 4 -2.65 13.85 42.95
N PHE A 5 -2.64 13.07 41.87
CA PHE A 5 -2.13 11.69 41.87
C PHE A 5 -0.66 11.68 41.43
N ARG A 6 0.22 11.26 42.33
CA ARG A 6 1.58 10.79 42.04
C ARG A 6 1.93 9.70 43.03
N ARG A 7 2.77 8.77 42.56
CA ARG A 7 3.55 7.72 43.27
C ARG A 7 2.94 6.32 43.18
N LEU A 8 3.72 5.26 43.16
CA LEU A 8 5.11 4.95 42.78
C LEU A 8 5.17 3.42 43.00
N PHE A 9 5.98 2.71 42.22
CA PHE A 9 6.32 1.30 42.45
C PHE A 9 6.81 1.03 43.88
N LEU A 10 6.38 -0.09 44.47
CA LEU A 10 7.13 -0.83 45.49
C LEU A 10 6.73 -2.31 45.50
N VAL A 11 7.69 -3.15 45.15
CA VAL A 11 7.74 -4.60 45.33
C VAL A 11 7.88 -4.92 46.82
N PRO A 12 7.30 -6.04 47.29
CA PRO A 12 8.00 -6.85 48.27
C PRO A 12 8.10 -8.31 47.84
N LEU A 13 9.36 -8.78 47.80
CA LEU A 13 9.72 -10.17 48.00
C LEU A 13 9.18 -10.62 49.37
N LEU A 14 8.45 -11.74 49.41
CA LEU A 14 8.35 -12.54 50.63
C LEU A 14 8.41 -14.02 50.25
N ALA A 15 9.57 -14.61 50.52
CA ALA A 15 9.77 -16.04 50.55
C ALA A 15 9.26 -16.57 51.90
N ALA A 16 8.37 -17.56 51.86
CA ALA A 16 8.07 -18.43 52.99
C ALA A 16 7.77 -19.82 52.43
N GLY A 17 8.67 -20.77 52.70
CA GLY A 17 8.49 -22.18 52.37
C GLY A 17 7.54 -22.85 53.36
N ILE A 18 6.64 -23.68 52.83
CA ILE A 18 6.00 -24.76 53.58
C ILE A 18 6.10 -26.03 52.71
N LEU A 19 6.67 -27.06 53.33
CA LEU A 19 6.85 -28.41 52.80
C LEU A 19 5.50 -29.14 52.65
N LEU A 20 5.33 -29.71 51.45
CA LEU A 20 4.62 -30.94 51.09
C LEU A 20 3.35 -31.34 51.87
N SER A 21 2.21 -31.24 51.16
CA SER A 21 1.23 -32.34 51.10
C SER A 21 1.05 -32.73 49.63
N GLY A 22 1.20 -34.02 49.35
CA GLY A 22 1.21 -34.57 48.00
C GLY A 22 -0.17 -34.52 47.36
N ALA A 23 -0.28 -33.73 46.31
CA ALA A 23 -1.25 -33.93 45.24
C ALA A 23 -0.56 -33.52 43.95
N SER A 24 -0.03 -34.50 43.23
CA SER A 24 0.31 -34.31 41.83
C SER A 24 -0.98 -33.89 41.12
N PRO A 25 -1.07 -32.72 40.47
CA PRO A 25 -2.14 -32.51 39.52
C PRO A 25 -1.93 -33.56 38.43
N ALA A 26 -2.81 -34.56 38.41
CA ALA A 26 -2.94 -35.42 37.25
C ALA A 26 -3.26 -34.47 36.09
N PHE A 27 -2.26 -34.19 35.26
CA PHE A 27 -2.51 -33.67 33.93
C PHE A 27 -3.37 -34.71 33.24
N ALA A 28 -4.69 -34.48 33.22
CA ALA A 28 -5.56 -35.19 32.32
C ALA A 28 -5.06 -34.86 30.91
N ALA A 29 -4.30 -35.78 30.32
CA ALA A 29 -3.93 -35.69 28.93
C ALA A 29 -5.25 -35.66 28.15
N SER A 30 -5.59 -34.49 27.60
CA SER A 30 -6.66 -34.38 26.62
C SER A 30 -6.42 -35.44 25.56
N ALA A 31 -7.43 -36.26 25.25
CA ALA A 31 -7.34 -37.15 24.11
C ALA A 31 -6.94 -36.34 22.88
N ALA A 32 -6.00 -36.86 22.08
CA ALA A 32 -5.59 -36.20 20.85
C ALA A 32 -6.83 -36.03 19.95
N PRO A 33 -7.02 -34.87 19.29
CA PRO A 33 -8.16 -34.66 18.42
C PRO A 33 -8.10 -35.66 17.26
N VAL A 34 -9.27 -36.19 16.87
CA VAL A 34 -9.40 -37.16 15.76
C VAL A 34 -8.87 -36.59 14.45
N LEU A 35 -9.11 -35.30 14.23
CA LEU A 35 -8.57 -34.52 13.11
C LEU A 35 -7.69 -33.40 13.66
N SER A 36 -6.42 -33.38 13.27
CA SER A 36 -5.47 -32.33 13.65
C SER A 36 -4.92 -31.64 12.40
N LEU A 37 -4.68 -30.33 12.50
CA LEU A 37 -4.16 -29.49 11.42
C LEU A 37 -2.93 -28.73 11.91
N THR A 38 -1.98 -28.53 11.01
CA THR A 38 -0.81 -27.65 11.19
C THR A 38 -0.71 -26.70 9.99
N ALA A 39 -0.26 -25.47 10.26
CA ALA A 39 -0.03 -24.44 9.26
C ALA A 39 1.39 -23.90 9.43
N MET A 40 2.18 -23.97 8.38
CA MET A 40 3.58 -23.52 8.36
C MET A 40 3.75 -22.49 7.24
N PRO A 41 4.03 -21.21 7.57
CA PRO A 41 4.20 -20.19 6.55
C PRO A 41 5.46 -20.44 5.73
N ASN A 42 5.38 -20.22 4.41
CA ASN A 42 6.53 -20.21 3.50
C ASN A 42 6.70 -18.80 2.90
N PRO A 43 7.52 -17.92 3.53
CA PRO A 43 7.80 -16.57 3.03
C PRO A 43 8.32 -16.53 1.59
N SER A 44 9.22 -17.44 1.22
CA SER A 44 9.84 -17.44 -0.11
C SER A 44 8.89 -17.79 -1.24
N GLY A 45 7.92 -18.68 -0.96
CA GLY A 45 6.88 -19.07 -1.90
C GLY A 45 5.62 -18.21 -1.83
N ASN A 46 5.52 -17.33 -0.84
CA ASN A 46 4.33 -16.54 -0.52
C ASN A 46 3.05 -17.40 -0.41
N TYR A 47 3.13 -18.47 0.38
CA TYR A 47 2.01 -19.39 0.64
C TYR A 47 2.08 -19.95 2.07
N VAL A 48 1.02 -20.62 2.54
CA VAL A 48 0.99 -21.36 3.82
C VAL A 48 0.90 -22.86 3.55
N ALA A 49 1.87 -23.64 4.04
CA ALA A 49 1.84 -25.10 3.96
C ALA A 49 0.94 -25.68 5.05
N LEU A 50 -0.13 -26.35 4.65
CA LEU A 50 -1.11 -26.98 5.52
C LEU A 50 -0.90 -28.50 5.52
N ASN A 51 -0.85 -29.12 6.70
CA ASN A 51 -0.78 -30.57 6.84
C ASN A 51 -1.75 -31.02 7.93
N TRP A 52 -2.54 -32.05 7.66
CA TRP A 52 -3.49 -32.60 8.62
C TRP A 52 -3.37 -34.10 8.78
N THR A 53 -3.85 -34.61 9.90
CA THR A 53 -3.95 -36.05 10.14
C THR A 53 -5.35 -36.37 10.62
N ASN A 54 -5.93 -37.44 10.07
CA ASN A 54 -7.18 -38.01 10.56
C ASN A 54 -6.91 -39.40 11.13
N SER A 55 -7.11 -39.58 12.44
CA SER A 55 -6.92 -40.86 13.11
C SER A 55 -8.07 -41.84 12.89
N ASP A 56 -9.25 -41.36 12.46
CA ASP A 56 -10.34 -42.25 12.07
C ASP A 56 -10.01 -42.94 10.74
N LYS A 57 -10.02 -44.27 10.75
CA LYS A 57 -9.72 -45.14 9.61
C LYS A 57 -10.88 -46.08 9.26
N ASN A 58 -12.06 -45.87 9.85
CA ASN A 58 -13.22 -46.74 9.64
C ASN A 58 -13.81 -46.64 8.23
N GLN A 59 -13.48 -45.57 7.50
CA GLN A 59 -13.92 -45.32 6.13
C GLN A 59 -12.97 -44.36 5.42
N PRO A 60 -13.02 -44.23 4.09
CA PRO A 60 -12.33 -43.16 3.37
C PRO A 60 -12.96 -41.79 3.69
N TYR A 61 -12.13 -40.75 3.66
CA TYR A 61 -12.54 -39.36 3.92
C TYR A 61 -12.15 -38.46 2.75
N SER A 62 -12.96 -37.42 2.53
CA SER A 62 -12.55 -36.23 1.79
C SER A 62 -12.46 -35.04 2.72
N TYR A 63 -11.71 -34.03 2.32
CA TYR A 63 -11.41 -32.86 3.11
C TYR A 63 -11.72 -31.58 2.35
N MET A 64 -12.25 -30.60 3.08
CA MET A 64 -12.32 -29.20 2.65
C MET A 64 -11.54 -28.35 3.63
N LEU A 65 -10.79 -27.40 3.10
CA LEU A 65 -10.02 -26.47 3.91
C LEU A 65 -10.72 -25.13 3.96
N TYR A 66 -10.68 -24.50 5.12
CA TYR A 66 -11.28 -23.21 5.37
C TYR A 66 -10.24 -22.26 5.92
N SER A 67 -10.26 -21.03 5.42
CA SER A 67 -9.35 -19.97 5.87
C SER A 67 -10.10 -18.69 6.17
N LYS A 68 -9.52 -17.89 7.05
CA LYS A 68 -9.92 -16.51 7.31
C LYS A 68 -8.67 -15.68 7.58
N SER A 69 -8.43 -14.66 6.76
CA SER A 69 -7.36 -13.68 6.99
C SER A 69 -7.76 -12.63 8.03
N ALA A 70 -6.79 -11.84 8.48
CA ALA A 70 -7.04 -10.67 9.34
C ALA A 70 -7.96 -9.61 8.70
N HIS A 71 -8.10 -9.62 7.37
CA HIS A 71 -8.97 -8.71 6.61
C HIS A 71 -10.37 -9.28 6.33
N GLU A 72 -10.64 -10.52 6.74
CA GLU A 72 -11.90 -11.21 6.50
C GLU A 72 -12.65 -11.45 7.81
N SER A 73 -13.97 -11.24 7.79
CA SER A 73 -14.82 -11.44 8.98
C SER A 73 -15.33 -12.87 9.12
N THR A 74 -15.33 -13.66 8.05
CA THR A 74 -15.90 -15.01 7.99
C THR A 74 -14.93 -16.01 7.35
N PHE A 75 -15.03 -17.28 7.75
CA PHE A 75 -14.29 -18.34 7.07
C PHE A 75 -14.90 -18.60 5.69
N GLN A 76 -14.03 -18.81 4.71
CA GLN A 76 -14.39 -19.25 3.37
C GLN A 76 -13.56 -20.48 3.02
N SER A 77 -14.14 -21.38 2.25
CA SER A 77 -13.44 -22.54 1.72
C SER A 77 -12.36 -22.10 0.72
N ILE A 78 -11.28 -22.87 0.63
CA ILE A 78 -10.13 -22.59 -0.23
C ILE A 78 -9.84 -23.77 -1.17
N PRO A 79 -9.14 -23.55 -2.30
CA PRO A 79 -8.67 -24.66 -3.13
C PRO A 79 -7.85 -25.66 -2.34
N ALA A 80 -7.88 -26.90 -2.80
CA ALA A 80 -7.20 -28.02 -2.16
C ALA A 80 -6.57 -28.99 -3.17
N LYS A 81 -6.37 -28.56 -4.42
CA LYS A 81 -5.90 -29.42 -5.52
C LYS A 81 -4.87 -28.74 -6.40
N ASP A 82 -3.86 -29.50 -6.81
CA ASP A 82 -2.83 -29.05 -7.77
C ASP A 82 -3.34 -28.96 -9.22
N SER A 83 -4.50 -29.58 -9.50
CA SER A 83 -5.17 -29.55 -10.80
C SER A 83 -6.69 -29.61 -10.65
N ALA A 84 -7.43 -29.00 -11.58
CA ALA A 84 -8.89 -29.01 -11.59
C ALA A 84 -9.43 -29.79 -12.79
N LYS A 85 -10.33 -30.75 -12.54
CA LYS A 85 -11.12 -31.40 -13.58
C LYS A 85 -12.51 -30.79 -13.68
N VAL A 86 -12.81 -30.21 -14.84
CA VAL A 86 -14.00 -29.38 -15.07
C VAL A 86 -14.95 -30.06 -16.05
N LEU A 87 -16.24 -30.05 -15.75
CA LEU A 87 -17.29 -30.33 -16.74
C LEU A 87 -17.88 -29.01 -17.22
N ASN A 88 -17.66 -28.68 -18.50
CA ASN A 88 -18.34 -27.56 -19.14
C ASN A 88 -19.70 -28.02 -19.69
N ILE A 89 -20.78 -27.62 -19.03
CA ILE A 89 -22.14 -27.76 -19.52
C ILE A 89 -22.45 -26.53 -20.37
N TYR A 90 -22.68 -26.72 -21.67
CA TYR A 90 -22.86 -25.62 -22.62
C TYR A 90 -24.24 -25.65 -23.30
N PRO A 91 -24.82 -24.48 -23.64
CA PRO A 91 -26.05 -24.42 -24.40
C PRO A 91 -25.82 -24.77 -25.86
N ILE A 92 -26.81 -25.37 -26.52
CA ILE A 92 -26.70 -25.77 -27.92
C ILE A 92 -26.93 -24.55 -28.81
N VAL A 93 -25.90 -24.14 -29.56
CA VAL A 93 -25.93 -22.98 -30.48
C VAL A 93 -25.18 -23.28 -31.78
N ALA A 94 -25.47 -22.52 -32.84
CA ALA A 94 -24.79 -22.57 -34.13
C ALA A 94 -23.98 -21.28 -34.32
N PRO A 95 -22.77 -21.19 -33.76
CA PRO A 95 -21.62 -21.63 -34.54
C PRO A 95 -20.80 -22.72 -33.83
N THR A 96 -19.96 -23.43 -34.59
CA THR A 96 -18.94 -24.34 -34.06
C THR A 96 -17.53 -23.78 -34.27
N VAL A 97 -16.60 -24.26 -33.47
CA VAL A 97 -15.16 -23.98 -33.56
C VAL A 97 -14.40 -25.30 -33.61
N SER A 98 -13.38 -25.36 -34.45
CA SER A 98 -12.47 -26.51 -34.53
C SER A 98 -11.08 -26.11 -34.04
N PHE A 99 -10.48 -26.95 -33.19
CA PHE A 99 -9.19 -26.67 -32.57
C PHE A 99 -8.45 -27.97 -32.23
N THR A 100 -7.13 -27.84 -32.00
CA THR A 100 -6.26 -28.92 -31.58
C THR A 100 -5.71 -28.60 -30.19
N THR A 101 -5.85 -29.50 -29.24
CA THR A 101 -5.29 -29.29 -27.89
C THR A 101 -3.77 -29.41 -27.89
N TRP A 102 -3.11 -28.94 -26.83
CA TRP A 102 -1.66 -29.09 -26.63
C TRP A 102 -1.20 -30.56 -26.60
N GLN A 103 -2.12 -31.51 -26.41
CA GLN A 103 -1.89 -32.95 -26.50
C GLN A 103 -2.08 -33.51 -27.94
N GLY A 104 -2.35 -32.66 -28.92
CA GLY A 104 -2.55 -33.06 -30.33
C GLY A 104 -3.93 -33.63 -30.64
N LYS A 105 -4.92 -33.50 -29.76
CA LYS A 105 -6.29 -34.02 -30.01
C LYS A 105 -7.17 -32.97 -30.66
N ASN A 106 -7.82 -33.35 -31.76
CA ASN A 106 -8.72 -32.48 -32.53
C ASN A 106 -10.15 -32.55 -32.01
N TYR A 107 -10.82 -31.40 -31.97
CA TYR A 107 -12.22 -31.26 -31.59
C TYR A 107 -12.94 -30.31 -32.54
N THR A 108 -14.23 -30.55 -32.75
CA THR A 108 -15.19 -29.61 -33.33
C THR A 108 -16.37 -29.53 -32.38
N LEU A 109 -16.55 -28.38 -31.74
CA LEU A 109 -17.57 -28.17 -30.71
C LEU A 109 -18.33 -26.86 -30.96
N PRO A 110 -19.56 -26.70 -30.47
CA PRO A 110 -20.23 -25.39 -30.45
C PRO A 110 -19.35 -24.32 -29.79
N LYS A 111 -19.43 -23.07 -30.25
CA LYS A 111 -18.67 -21.96 -29.67
C LYS A 111 -19.01 -21.74 -28.18
N SER A 112 -20.22 -22.06 -27.75
CA SER A 112 -20.61 -22.07 -26.35
C SER A 112 -19.83 -23.08 -25.49
N ALA A 113 -19.18 -24.07 -26.10
CA ALA A 113 -18.31 -25.05 -25.44
C ALA A 113 -16.83 -24.63 -25.39
N SER A 114 -16.50 -23.37 -25.73
CA SER A 114 -15.13 -22.93 -25.97
C SER A 114 -14.19 -22.99 -24.75
N LEU A 115 -14.69 -23.21 -23.53
CA LEU A 115 -13.83 -23.39 -22.36
C LEU A 115 -12.73 -24.44 -22.62
N LYS A 116 -13.05 -25.55 -23.30
CA LYS A 116 -12.06 -26.59 -23.62
C LYS A 116 -10.96 -26.06 -24.52
N MET A 117 -11.33 -25.27 -25.53
CA MET A 117 -10.36 -24.62 -26.41
C MET A 117 -9.47 -23.66 -25.61
N TRP A 118 -10.07 -22.79 -24.79
CA TRP A 118 -9.34 -21.80 -24.00
C TRP A 118 -8.33 -22.46 -23.06
N MET A 119 -8.77 -23.48 -22.33
CA MET A 119 -7.93 -24.11 -21.30
C MET A 119 -6.85 -25.02 -21.89
N GLU A 120 -7.10 -25.67 -23.03
CA GLU A 120 -6.25 -26.75 -23.54
C GLU A 120 -5.61 -26.49 -24.92
N THR A 121 -5.78 -25.31 -25.54
CA THR A 121 -5.10 -24.97 -26.81
C THR A 121 -3.90 -24.08 -26.55
N SER A 122 -2.72 -24.44 -27.06
CA SER A 122 -1.51 -23.62 -26.96
C SER A 122 -1.77 -22.20 -27.47
N ASN A 123 -1.24 -21.21 -26.76
CA ASN A 123 -1.34 -19.80 -27.14
C ASN A 123 -0.02 -19.07 -26.85
N GLU A 124 0.02 -17.76 -27.11
CA GLU A 124 1.23 -16.95 -26.90
C GLU A 124 1.64 -16.79 -25.42
N TYR A 125 0.72 -17.04 -24.48
CA TYR A 125 0.96 -16.90 -23.05
C TYR A 125 1.43 -18.21 -22.39
N ASP A 126 0.95 -19.37 -22.84
CA ASP A 126 1.38 -20.68 -22.33
C ASP A 126 1.23 -21.79 -23.40
N PRO A 127 2.26 -22.65 -23.57
CA PRO A 127 2.22 -23.75 -24.54
C PRO A 127 1.13 -24.80 -24.23
N LYS A 128 0.53 -24.80 -23.03
CA LYS A 128 -0.55 -25.70 -22.62
C LYS A 128 -1.90 -25.00 -22.52
N GLY A 129 -2.03 -23.79 -23.05
CA GLY A 129 -3.26 -22.98 -23.04
C GLY A 129 -3.49 -22.24 -21.73
N TYR A 130 -4.62 -21.53 -21.61
CA TYR A 130 -4.91 -20.73 -20.41
C TYR A 130 -5.11 -21.58 -19.15
N GLY A 131 -5.33 -22.89 -19.29
CA GLY A 131 -5.35 -23.82 -18.17
C GLY A 131 -3.96 -24.20 -17.66
N LYS A 132 -2.87 -23.85 -18.38
CA LYS A 132 -1.46 -24.18 -18.08
C LYS A 132 -1.19 -25.67 -17.86
N GLY A 133 -2.07 -26.53 -18.39
CA GLY A 133 -2.08 -27.98 -18.10
C GLY A 133 -2.50 -28.35 -16.67
N LEU A 134 -2.97 -27.38 -15.86
CA LEU A 134 -3.54 -27.58 -14.53
C LEU A 134 -5.05 -27.80 -14.59
N ILE A 135 -5.70 -27.40 -15.69
CA ILE A 135 -7.15 -27.52 -15.87
C ILE A 135 -7.42 -28.45 -17.06
N SER A 136 -8.23 -29.47 -16.83
CA SER A 136 -8.75 -30.36 -17.89
C SER A 136 -10.26 -30.23 -17.99
N VAL A 137 -10.78 -30.15 -19.21
CA VAL A 137 -12.19 -29.85 -19.49
C VAL A 137 -12.83 -30.97 -20.30
N ASP A 138 -13.85 -31.60 -19.72
CA ASP A 138 -14.82 -32.39 -20.49
C ASP A 138 -16.04 -31.52 -20.80
N THR A 139 -16.78 -31.85 -21.86
CA THR A 139 -17.89 -31.02 -22.35
C THR A 139 -19.15 -31.84 -22.53
N VAL A 140 -20.31 -31.29 -22.17
CA VAL A 140 -21.62 -31.88 -22.42
C VAL A 140 -22.63 -30.80 -22.79
N SER A 141 -23.54 -31.09 -23.72
CA SER A 141 -24.62 -30.16 -24.03
C SER A 141 -25.62 -30.10 -22.86
N ILE A 142 -26.26 -28.95 -22.64
CA ILE A 142 -27.31 -28.82 -21.62
C ILE A 142 -28.47 -29.78 -21.87
N ALA A 143 -28.81 -30.07 -23.13
CA ALA A 143 -29.87 -31.03 -23.46
C ALA A 143 -29.51 -32.45 -22.99
N ASP A 144 -28.29 -32.90 -23.25
CA ASP A 144 -27.82 -34.22 -22.83
C ASP A 144 -27.68 -34.31 -21.30
N PHE A 145 -27.16 -33.23 -20.70
CA PHE A 145 -27.04 -33.13 -19.24
C PHE A 145 -28.41 -33.17 -18.57
N ASN A 146 -29.40 -32.44 -19.08
CA ASN A 146 -30.77 -32.46 -18.59
C ASN A 146 -31.42 -33.83 -18.75
N ALA A 147 -31.13 -34.55 -19.82
CA ALA A 147 -31.66 -35.88 -20.03
C ALA A 147 -31.12 -36.90 -19.02
N ASN A 148 -29.82 -36.85 -18.69
CA ASN A 148 -29.15 -37.88 -17.87
C ASN A 148 -27.98 -37.32 -17.03
N PRO A 149 -28.21 -36.46 -16.03
CA PRO A 149 -27.14 -35.74 -15.33
C PRO A 149 -26.11 -36.65 -14.64
N ASP A 150 -26.57 -37.71 -13.96
CA ASP A 150 -25.68 -38.64 -13.25
C ASP A 150 -24.72 -39.40 -14.19
N THR A 151 -25.10 -39.64 -15.44
CA THR A 151 -24.21 -40.30 -16.43
C THR A 151 -22.97 -39.45 -16.69
N TYR A 152 -23.12 -38.13 -16.65
CA TYR A 152 -22.02 -37.21 -16.81
C TYR A 152 -21.30 -37.01 -15.47
N LEU A 153 -22.03 -36.73 -14.39
CA LEU A 153 -21.45 -36.40 -13.09
C LEU A 153 -20.69 -37.56 -12.41
N LYS A 154 -21.12 -38.81 -12.59
CA LYS A 154 -20.68 -39.95 -11.76
C LYS A 154 -20.04 -41.09 -12.55
N ASN A 155 -19.01 -41.67 -11.96
CA ASN A 155 -18.42 -42.93 -12.39
C ASN A 155 -19.40 -44.08 -12.13
N ALA A 156 -19.09 -45.26 -12.68
CA ALA A 156 -19.90 -46.47 -12.49
C ALA A 156 -20.02 -46.90 -11.03
N ASP A 157 -19.04 -46.55 -10.19
CA ASP A 157 -19.04 -46.78 -8.74
C ASP A 157 -19.82 -45.72 -7.95
N GLY A 158 -20.42 -44.73 -8.62
CA GLY A 158 -21.18 -43.65 -8.00
C GLY A 158 -20.35 -42.46 -7.53
N SER A 159 -19.02 -42.51 -7.60
CA SER A 159 -18.14 -41.39 -7.27
C SER A 159 -18.23 -40.26 -8.30
N TYR A 160 -18.13 -39.01 -7.87
CA TYR A 160 -18.14 -37.87 -8.78
C TYR A 160 -16.84 -37.77 -9.59
N LYS A 161 -16.97 -37.45 -10.89
CA LYS A 161 -15.85 -37.35 -11.84
C LYS A 161 -15.11 -36.02 -11.81
N TYR A 162 -15.79 -34.96 -11.39
CA TYR A 162 -15.35 -33.58 -11.58
C TYR A 162 -15.18 -32.87 -10.26
N ASP A 163 -14.31 -31.86 -10.29
CA ASP A 163 -14.07 -30.93 -9.20
C ASP A 163 -14.96 -29.70 -9.33
N VAL A 164 -15.20 -29.27 -10.57
CA VAL A 164 -15.95 -28.06 -10.88
C VAL A 164 -16.94 -28.32 -12.01
N LEU A 165 -18.18 -27.85 -11.86
CA LEU A 165 -19.11 -27.66 -12.98
C LEU A 165 -19.01 -26.23 -13.46
N TYR A 166 -18.95 -26.05 -14.78
CA TYR A 166 -19.11 -24.74 -15.38
C TYR A 166 -20.35 -24.74 -16.25
N PHE A 167 -21.33 -23.92 -15.89
CA PHE A 167 -22.43 -23.58 -16.78
C PHE A 167 -21.95 -22.46 -17.70
N GLY A 168 -21.42 -22.89 -18.85
CA GLY A 168 -20.58 -22.18 -19.81
C GLY A 168 -20.89 -20.73 -20.19
N ALA A 169 -19.94 -20.16 -20.94
CA ALA A 169 -19.94 -18.79 -21.41
C ALA A 169 -20.77 -18.60 -22.69
N TRP A 170 -22.06 -18.30 -22.56
CA TRP A 170 -22.89 -17.83 -23.65
C TRP A 170 -23.95 -16.84 -23.16
N ASP A 171 -24.34 -15.89 -24.00
CA ASP A 171 -25.29 -14.84 -23.64
C ASP A 171 -26.65 -15.42 -23.22
N ALA A 172 -27.10 -15.06 -22.01
CA ALA A 172 -28.28 -15.63 -21.36
C ALA A 172 -28.38 -17.16 -21.46
N PHE A 173 -27.23 -17.86 -21.48
CA PHE A 173 -27.14 -19.30 -21.72
C PHE A 173 -28.00 -19.79 -22.92
N ALA A 174 -28.13 -18.95 -23.96
CA ALA A 174 -29.01 -19.13 -25.12
C ALA A 174 -30.47 -19.44 -24.77
N SER A 175 -30.99 -18.86 -23.68
CA SER A 175 -32.33 -19.09 -23.14
C SER A 175 -32.63 -20.56 -22.79
N GLN A 176 -31.59 -21.37 -22.58
CA GLN A 176 -31.71 -22.75 -22.13
C GLN A 176 -31.52 -22.80 -20.61
N ASP A 177 -32.37 -23.55 -19.92
CA ASP A 177 -32.33 -23.69 -18.45
C ASP A 177 -32.01 -25.15 -18.06
N LEU A 178 -31.65 -25.36 -16.80
CA LEU A 178 -31.64 -26.69 -16.20
C LEU A 178 -33.05 -27.28 -16.22
N SER A 179 -33.13 -28.60 -16.36
CA SER A 179 -34.32 -29.33 -15.94
C SER A 179 -34.33 -29.43 -14.41
N ALA A 180 -35.52 -29.57 -13.80
CA ALA A 180 -35.62 -29.79 -12.35
C ALA A 180 -34.77 -31.00 -11.87
N ALA A 181 -34.68 -32.06 -12.69
CA ALA A 181 -33.83 -33.20 -12.36
C ALA A 181 -32.33 -32.85 -12.36
N ALA A 182 -31.89 -32.02 -13.30
CA ALA A 182 -30.50 -31.60 -13.40
C ALA A 182 -30.12 -30.57 -12.33
N GLU A 183 -31.03 -29.65 -12.00
CA GLU A 183 -30.93 -28.75 -10.84
C GLU A 183 -30.66 -29.56 -9.58
N THR A 184 -31.49 -30.56 -9.27
CA THR A 184 -31.36 -31.32 -8.02
C THR A 184 -30.03 -32.08 -7.95
N LYS A 185 -29.47 -32.48 -9.10
CA LYS A 185 -28.15 -33.11 -9.15
C LYS A 185 -27.01 -32.10 -9.02
N ALA A 186 -27.17 -30.89 -9.54
CA ALA A 186 -26.23 -29.79 -9.34
C ALA A 186 -26.23 -29.35 -7.86
N ASP A 187 -27.39 -29.22 -7.22
CA ASP A 187 -27.52 -28.97 -5.78
C ASP A 187 -26.80 -30.05 -4.96
N ALA A 188 -27.05 -31.33 -5.25
CA ALA A 188 -26.37 -32.43 -4.57
C ALA A 188 -24.85 -32.41 -4.80
N PHE A 189 -24.38 -31.98 -5.96
CA PHE A 189 -22.96 -31.81 -6.27
C PHE A 189 -22.35 -30.68 -5.42
N ILE A 190 -22.99 -29.51 -5.37
CA ILE A 190 -22.57 -28.35 -4.57
C ILE A 190 -22.51 -28.70 -3.08
N LYS A 191 -23.52 -29.41 -2.55
CA LYS A 191 -23.57 -29.84 -1.14
C LYS A 191 -22.43 -30.77 -0.73
N THR A 192 -21.78 -31.45 -1.68
CA THR A 192 -20.57 -32.22 -1.38
C THR A 192 -19.34 -31.35 -1.10
N GLY A 193 -19.39 -30.05 -1.44
CA GLY A 193 -18.27 -29.12 -1.36
C GLY A 193 -17.60 -28.82 -2.70
N ARG A 194 -18.09 -29.41 -3.79
CA ARG A 194 -17.49 -29.25 -5.13
C ARG A 194 -17.87 -27.92 -5.75
N GLY A 195 -17.00 -27.44 -6.63
CA GLY A 195 -17.09 -26.12 -7.22
C GLY A 195 -18.21 -25.99 -8.26
N VAL A 196 -18.92 -24.87 -8.28
CA VAL A 196 -19.75 -24.52 -9.45
C VAL A 196 -19.52 -23.08 -9.86
N LEU A 197 -19.20 -22.90 -11.15
CA LEU A 197 -19.12 -21.61 -11.80
C LEU A 197 -20.36 -21.42 -12.67
N PHE A 198 -21.08 -20.33 -12.43
CA PHE A 198 -22.26 -19.93 -13.18
C PHE A 198 -21.89 -18.83 -14.18
N GLY A 199 -22.25 -19.02 -15.44
CA GLY A 199 -22.03 -18.07 -16.51
C GLY A 199 -23.06 -16.93 -16.55
N HIS A 200 -22.87 -16.04 -17.51
CA HIS A 200 -23.68 -14.85 -17.72
C HIS A 200 -25.18 -15.15 -17.78
N ASP A 201 -25.97 -14.39 -17.02
CA ASP A 201 -27.45 -14.45 -17.03
C ASP A 201 -28.07 -15.83 -16.75
N THR A 202 -27.37 -16.68 -15.98
CA THR A 202 -27.92 -17.94 -15.47
C THR A 202 -28.67 -17.77 -14.15
N MET A 203 -28.17 -16.94 -13.22
CA MET A 203 -28.76 -16.74 -11.89
C MET A 203 -29.77 -15.58 -11.85
N VAL A 204 -30.77 -15.60 -12.72
CA VAL A 204 -31.72 -14.48 -12.86
C VAL A 204 -33.17 -14.94 -13.04
N ASP A 205 -34.07 -14.25 -12.35
CA ASP A 205 -35.51 -14.32 -12.58
C ASP A 205 -36.11 -12.92 -12.39
N ASN A 206 -36.38 -12.22 -13.50
CA ASN A 206 -36.89 -10.85 -13.53
C ASN A 206 -37.89 -10.64 -14.68
N ASP A 207 -38.38 -9.40 -14.86
CA ASP A 207 -39.37 -9.05 -15.88
C ASP A 207 -38.92 -9.21 -17.35
N ARG A 208 -37.66 -9.59 -17.61
CA ARG A 208 -37.10 -9.81 -18.95
C ARG A 208 -36.44 -11.18 -19.15
N ILE A 209 -35.71 -11.69 -18.17
CA ILE A 209 -34.99 -12.97 -18.23
C ILE A 209 -35.46 -13.83 -17.06
N SER A 210 -35.84 -15.08 -17.35
CA SER A 210 -36.30 -16.03 -16.35
C SER A 210 -35.63 -17.39 -16.58
N MET A 211 -34.78 -17.78 -15.62
CA MET A 211 -34.07 -19.07 -15.57
C MET A 211 -34.41 -19.78 -14.25
N PRO A 212 -35.65 -20.24 -14.06
CA PRO A 212 -36.17 -20.64 -12.75
C PRO A 212 -35.32 -21.74 -12.09
N ASN A 213 -34.86 -22.75 -12.83
CA ASN A 213 -34.13 -23.88 -12.25
C ASN A 213 -32.68 -23.49 -11.90
N PHE A 214 -32.01 -22.67 -12.72
CA PHE A 214 -30.75 -22.08 -12.30
C PHE A 214 -30.90 -21.14 -11.10
N PHE A 215 -31.99 -20.36 -11.05
CA PHE A 215 -32.22 -19.39 -9.99
C PHE A 215 -32.43 -20.04 -8.61
N GLU A 216 -32.94 -21.27 -8.56
CA GLU A 216 -32.98 -22.07 -7.31
C GLU A 216 -31.60 -22.22 -6.66
N LEU A 217 -30.52 -22.22 -7.46
CA LEU A 217 -29.13 -22.35 -6.99
C LEU A 217 -28.48 -20.99 -6.64
N ALA A 218 -29.12 -19.84 -6.89
CA ALA A 218 -28.54 -18.50 -6.69
C ALA A 218 -28.07 -18.23 -5.26
N HIS A 219 -28.73 -18.84 -4.28
CA HIS A 219 -28.39 -18.70 -2.87
C HIS A 219 -26.99 -19.22 -2.53
N TYR A 220 -26.44 -20.18 -3.30
CA TYR A 220 -25.08 -20.68 -3.10
C TYR A 220 -24.00 -19.65 -3.47
N CYS A 221 -24.27 -18.77 -4.42
CA CYS A 221 -23.40 -17.64 -4.77
C CYS A 221 -23.66 -16.39 -3.93
N ASN A 222 -24.61 -16.44 -2.98
CA ASN A 222 -25.10 -15.28 -2.26
C ASN A 222 -25.56 -14.14 -3.21
N ILE A 223 -26.38 -14.52 -4.20
CA ILE A 223 -26.93 -13.63 -5.22
C ILE A 223 -28.44 -13.48 -5.06
N GLN A 224 -28.95 -12.27 -5.32
CA GLN A 224 -30.38 -11.99 -5.44
C GLN A 224 -30.70 -11.43 -6.82
N THR A 225 -31.90 -11.71 -7.32
CA THR A 225 -32.40 -11.09 -8.56
C THR A 225 -32.86 -9.66 -8.31
N ILE A 226 -32.73 -8.80 -9.32
CA ILE A 226 -33.39 -7.49 -9.34
C ILE A 226 -34.70 -7.67 -10.10
N PRO A 227 -35.89 -7.49 -9.48
CA PRO A 227 -37.17 -7.81 -10.13
C PRO A 227 -37.42 -7.05 -11.44
N LYS A 228 -36.91 -5.82 -11.56
CA LYS A 228 -36.94 -5.03 -12.78
C LYS A 228 -35.58 -5.09 -13.45
N TYR A 229 -35.53 -5.49 -14.71
CA TYR A 229 -34.32 -5.61 -15.51
C TYR A 229 -33.52 -4.31 -15.50
N THR A 230 -32.47 -4.30 -14.67
CA THR A 230 -31.62 -3.14 -14.39
C THR A 230 -30.18 -3.55 -14.62
N ILE A 231 -29.59 -3.02 -15.69
CA ILE A 231 -28.28 -3.45 -16.15
C ILE A 231 -27.22 -2.40 -15.93
N LEU A 232 -26.03 -2.86 -15.57
CA LEU A 232 -24.85 -2.03 -15.44
C LEU A 232 -23.64 -2.82 -15.92
N GLY A 233 -22.86 -2.21 -16.80
CA GLY A 233 -21.87 -2.93 -17.57
C GLY A 233 -21.04 -2.06 -18.51
N GLY A 234 -20.07 -2.69 -19.16
CA GLY A 234 -19.13 -2.05 -20.07
C GLY A 234 -18.11 -3.04 -20.63
N THR A 235 -17.04 -2.51 -21.22
CA THR A 235 -15.92 -3.28 -21.82
C THR A 235 -14.66 -3.26 -20.95
N GLN A 236 -14.72 -2.63 -19.78
CA GLN A 236 -13.59 -2.51 -18.86
C GLN A 236 -14.02 -2.87 -17.45
N ILE A 237 -13.23 -3.72 -16.81
CA ILE A 237 -13.42 -4.12 -15.41
C ILE A 237 -12.16 -3.83 -14.62
N THR A 238 -12.32 -3.64 -13.31
CA THR A 238 -11.22 -3.36 -12.38
C THR A 238 -11.13 -4.47 -11.35
N VAL A 239 -9.91 -4.88 -11.02
CA VAL A 239 -9.67 -5.73 -9.85
C VAL A 239 -10.06 -4.97 -8.58
N ALA A 240 -11.04 -5.49 -7.84
CA ALA A 240 -11.56 -4.91 -6.60
C ALA A 240 -11.05 -5.60 -5.34
N LYS A 241 -10.64 -6.87 -5.44
CA LYS A 241 -10.13 -7.67 -4.32
C LYS A 241 -8.81 -8.38 -4.68
N LYS A 242 -7.84 -8.35 -3.76
CA LYS A 242 -6.60 -9.13 -3.85
C LYS A 242 -6.80 -10.51 -3.22
N GLY A 243 -6.27 -11.57 -3.84
CA GLY A 243 -6.28 -12.92 -3.30
C GLY A 243 -5.95 -13.97 -4.35
N LEU A 244 -6.18 -15.25 -4.03
CA LEU A 244 -5.82 -16.36 -4.92
C LEU A 244 -6.39 -16.20 -6.34
N LEU A 245 -7.65 -15.78 -6.44
CA LEU A 245 -8.34 -15.59 -7.73
C LEU A 245 -7.64 -14.56 -8.63
N THR A 246 -6.92 -13.59 -8.08
CA THR A 246 -6.19 -12.57 -8.85
C THR A 246 -4.70 -12.88 -9.00
N ASN A 247 -4.21 -13.96 -8.39
CA ASN A 247 -2.79 -14.29 -8.32
C ASN A 247 -2.40 -15.67 -8.87
N TYR A 248 -3.34 -16.61 -9.01
CA TYR A 248 -3.03 -17.98 -9.44
C TYR A 248 -4.16 -18.66 -10.24
N PRO A 249 -3.83 -19.43 -11.31
CA PRO A 249 -2.49 -19.68 -11.85
C PRO A 249 -1.92 -18.53 -12.70
N TRP A 250 -2.72 -17.50 -12.95
CA TRP A 250 -2.29 -16.25 -13.60
C TRP A 250 -2.24 -15.10 -12.61
N LYS A 251 -1.17 -14.30 -12.68
CA LYS A 251 -1.12 -13.02 -11.99
C LYS A 251 -1.91 -12.00 -12.82
N ILE A 252 -3.11 -11.69 -12.38
CA ILE A 252 -4.04 -10.78 -13.06
C ILE A 252 -3.66 -9.32 -12.84
N GLY A 253 -3.32 -8.97 -11.59
CA GLY A 253 -2.92 -7.61 -11.21
C GLY A 253 -3.31 -7.26 -9.77
N ASN A 254 -2.89 -6.08 -9.33
CA ASN A 254 -3.26 -5.51 -8.03
C ASN A 254 -4.66 -4.88 -8.08
N VAL A 255 -5.23 -4.54 -6.91
CA VAL A 255 -6.44 -3.71 -6.83
C VAL A 255 -6.25 -2.44 -7.65
N GLY A 256 -7.24 -2.09 -8.48
CA GLY A 256 -7.15 -0.98 -9.44
C GLY A 256 -6.67 -1.37 -10.84
N THR A 257 -6.14 -2.59 -11.04
CA THR A 257 -5.77 -3.06 -12.39
C THR A 257 -6.99 -3.13 -13.28
N VAL A 258 -6.90 -2.51 -14.45
CA VAL A 258 -7.97 -2.48 -15.46
C VAL A 258 -7.75 -3.59 -16.48
N LEU A 259 -8.78 -4.37 -16.75
CA LEU A 259 -8.79 -5.46 -17.71
C LEU A 259 -9.78 -5.17 -18.82
N ASN A 260 -9.45 -5.62 -20.04
CA ASN A 260 -10.33 -5.47 -21.19
C ASN A 260 -11.19 -6.71 -21.35
N VAL A 261 -12.50 -6.52 -21.33
CA VAL A 261 -13.49 -7.56 -21.56
C VAL A 261 -14.40 -7.16 -22.71
N PRO A 262 -15.02 -8.11 -23.42
CA PRO A 262 -16.13 -7.81 -24.29
C PRO A 262 -17.24 -7.11 -23.52
N MET A 263 -18.11 -6.43 -24.26
CA MET A 263 -19.32 -5.85 -23.66
C MET A 263 -20.02 -6.93 -22.85
N SER A 264 -20.34 -6.62 -21.60
CA SER A 264 -21.08 -7.47 -20.67
C SER A 264 -21.70 -6.60 -19.59
N HIS A 265 -22.59 -7.18 -18.79
CA HIS A 265 -23.27 -6.48 -17.71
C HIS A 265 -23.58 -7.43 -16.56
N SER A 266 -23.99 -6.88 -15.43
CA SER A 266 -24.74 -7.61 -14.41
C SER A 266 -26.16 -7.04 -14.30
N ASN A 267 -27.10 -7.92 -13.97
CA ASN A 267 -28.51 -7.57 -13.70
C ASN A 267 -29.03 -8.19 -12.39
N GLN A 268 -28.10 -8.74 -11.61
CA GLN A 268 -28.32 -9.34 -10.30
C GLN A 268 -27.65 -8.49 -9.21
N LEU A 269 -27.92 -8.80 -7.95
CA LEU A 269 -27.22 -8.23 -6.79
C LEU A 269 -26.30 -9.28 -6.18
N ALA A 270 -25.00 -9.01 -6.15
CA ALA A 270 -24.02 -9.82 -5.47
C ALA A 270 -23.84 -9.38 -4.01
N PHE A 271 -23.91 -10.33 -3.08
CA PHE A 271 -23.60 -10.14 -1.65
C PHE A 271 -22.36 -10.96 -1.22
N GLY A 272 -21.78 -11.72 -2.14
CA GLY A 272 -20.52 -12.44 -1.94
C GLY A 272 -19.28 -11.56 -2.08
N ASP A 273 -18.12 -12.21 -2.16
CA ASP A 273 -16.84 -11.56 -2.42
C ASP A 273 -16.79 -11.06 -3.87
N VAL A 274 -16.82 -9.74 -4.04
CA VAL A 274 -16.71 -9.09 -5.36
C VAL A 274 -15.24 -8.93 -5.73
N TRP A 275 -14.79 -9.72 -6.71
CA TRP A 275 -13.40 -9.73 -7.15
C TRP A 275 -13.10 -8.67 -8.20
N MET A 276 -14.08 -8.40 -9.07
CA MET A 276 -13.96 -7.46 -10.18
C MET A 276 -15.26 -6.69 -10.39
N THR A 277 -15.15 -5.40 -10.70
CA THR A 277 -16.28 -4.49 -10.96
C THR A 277 -16.14 -3.77 -12.28
N TYR A 278 -17.26 -3.41 -12.90
CA TYR A 278 -17.26 -2.56 -14.10
C TYR A 278 -16.81 -1.13 -13.79
N GLN A 279 -16.13 -0.48 -14.73
CA GLN A 279 -15.73 0.93 -14.61
C GLN A 279 -16.78 1.90 -15.14
N GLN A 280 -16.80 3.09 -14.53
CA GLN A 280 -17.49 4.25 -15.09
C GLN A 280 -16.65 4.90 -16.23
N PRO A 281 -17.29 5.49 -17.25
CA PRO A 281 -18.73 5.54 -17.46
C PRO A 281 -19.29 4.20 -17.97
N TYR A 282 -20.42 3.78 -17.42
CA TYR A 282 -21.12 2.58 -17.87
C TYR A 282 -21.69 2.77 -19.28
N THR A 283 -21.67 1.71 -20.09
CA THR A 283 -22.00 1.85 -21.52
C THR A 283 -23.50 1.81 -21.81
N TYR A 284 -24.30 1.13 -20.97
CA TYR A 284 -25.74 0.99 -21.22
C TYR A 284 -26.52 2.24 -20.82
N SER A 285 -27.37 2.74 -21.72
CA SER A 285 -28.24 3.89 -21.45
C SER A 285 -29.27 3.54 -20.37
N GLY A 286 -29.34 4.34 -19.30
CA GLY A 286 -30.23 4.07 -18.16
C GLY A 286 -29.64 3.14 -17.10
N SER A 287 -28.36 2.78 -17.20
CA SER A 287 -27.65 2.08 -16.12
C SER A 287 -27.80 2.84 -14.81
N THR A 288 -28.29 2.13 -13.79
CA THR A 288 -28.49 2.66 -12.45
C THR A 288 -27.90 1.66 -11.49
N GLU A 289 -27.05 2.14 -10.58
CA GLU A 289 -26.57 1.33 -9.47
C GLU A 289 -27.77 0.92 -8.61
N ALA A 290 -27.89 -0.38 -8.39
CA ALA A 290 -28.90 -0.97 -7.55
C ALA A 290 -28.21 -1.62 -6.37
N ASN A 291 -28.82 -1.44 -5.19
CA ASN A 291 -28.40 -2.09 -3.97
C ASN A 291 -29.60 -2.84 -3.39
N GLY A 292 -29.33 -3.90 -2.65
CA GLY A 292 -30.32 -4.63 -1.89
C GLY A 292 -30.83 -3.85 -0.67
N THR A 293 -31.67 -4.51 0.13
CA THR A 293 -32.21 -3.95 1.37
C THR A 293 -31.06 -3.45 2.27
N ASN A 294 -31.24 -2.28 2.87
CA ASN A 294 -30.24 -1.59 3.71
C ASN A 294 -28.96 -1.13 2.97
N GLY A 295 -28.99 -1.04 1.62
CA GLY A 295 -27.85 -0.56 0.83
C GLY A 295 -26.72 -1.58 0.69
N GLN A 296 -26.98 -2.86 0.99
CA GLN A 296 -26.01 -3.94 0.85
C GLN A 296 -26.13 -4.63 -0.51
N GLY A 297 -25.02 -5.22 -0.96
CA GLY A 297 -24.92 -5.89 -2.25
C GLY A 297 -24.80 -4.90 -3.41
N THR A 298 -24.31 -5.39 -4.56
CA THR A 298 -24.01 -4.54 -5.72
C THR A 298 -24.37 -5.21 -7.04
N ASN A 299 -24.82 -4.43 -8.01
CA ASN A 299 -25.00 -4.82 -9.41
C ASN A 299 -23.87 -4.31 -10.33
N THR A 300 -22.70 -3.98 -9.77
CA THR A 300 -21.53 -3.54 -10.57
C THR A 300 -20.50 -4.65 -10.76
N PHE A 301 -20.76 -5.85 -10.24
CA PHE A 301 -19.80 -6.95 -10.28
C PHE A 301 -19.69 -7.57 -11.68
N TYR A 302 -18.46 -7.94 -12.04
CA TYR A 302 -18.16 -8.84 -13.15
C TYR A 302 -17.94 -10.28 -12.66
N LEU A 303 -17.37 -10.43 -11.45
CA LEU A 303 -17.08 -11.72 -10.83
C LEU A 303 -17.33 -11.64 -9.33
N THR A 304 -18.17 -12.54 -8.83
CA THR A 304 -18.44 -12.71 -7.40
C THR A 304 -18.34 -14.17 -7.00
N SER A 305 -17.91 -14.45 -5.77
CA SER A 305 -17.87 -15.81 -5.23
C SER A 305 -18.39 -15.88 -3.80
N TRP A 306 -18.90 -17.05 -3.43
CA TRP A 306 -19.25 -17.38 -2.06
C TRP A 306 -19.03 -18.88 -1.82
N SER A 307 -18.23 -19.23 -0.81
CA SER A 307 -17.86 -20.62 -0.52
C SER A 307 -17.30 -21.34 -1.77
N ASN A 308 -17.95 -22.41 -2.23
CA ASN A 308 -17.61 -23.24 -3.37
C ASN A 308 -18.40 -22.89 -4.64
N CYS A 309 -19.02 -21.71 -4.72
CA CYS A 309 -19.72 -21.25 -5.91
C CYS A 309 -19.30 -19.84 -6.32
N ALA A 310 -19.36 -19.56 -7.62
CA ALA A 310 -19.10 -18.23 -8.16
C ALA A 310 -19.98 -17.93 -9.38
N MET A 311 -20.20 -16.65 -9.65
CA MET A 311 -20.83 -16.18 -10.87
C MET A 311 -19.89 -15.22 -11.60
N ILE A 312 -19.75 -15.43 -12.91
CA ILE A 312 -18.91 -14.62 -13.80
C ILE A 312 -19.71 -14.13 -15.00
N GLN A 313 -19.46 -12.90 -15.46
CA GLN A 313 -20.16 -12.32 -16.61
C GLN A 313 -19.54 -12.67 -17.97
N THR A 314 -18.52 -13.54 -17.99
CA THR A 314 -18.01 -14.13 -19.23
C THR A 314 -19.15 -14.87 -19.95
N GLY A 315 -19.37 -14.52 -21.22
CA GLY A 315 -20.37 -15.19 -22.07
C GLY A 315 -21.25 -14.27 -22.90
N HIS A 316 -21.43 -13.01 -22.50
CA HIS A 316 -22.25 -12.02 -23.25
C HIS A 316 -21.80 -11.81 -24.70
N SER A 317 -20.56 -12.19 -25.02
CA SER A 317 -19.92 -12.00 -26.33
C SER A 317 -20.00 -13.19 -27.28
N ASP A 318 -20.98 -14.08 -27.12
CA ASP A 318 -21.16 -15.26 -28.00
C ASP A 318 -19.89 -16.12 -28.13
N GLY A 319 -19.18 -16.28 -27.02
CA GLY A 319 -17.94 -17.06 -26.91
C GLY A 319 -16.66 -16.35 -27.37
N GLU A 320 -16.70 -15.03 -27.63
CA GLU A 320 -15.53 -14.21 -27.97
C GLU A 320 -14.82 -13.69 -26.71
N ALA A 321 -14.32 -14.59 -25.85
CA ALA A 321 -13.65 -14.20 -24.61
C ALA A 321 -12.26 -13.61 -24.87
N THR A 322 -11.89 -12.51 -24.22
CA THR A 322 -10.54 -11.92 -24.34
C THR A 322 -9.49 -12.76 -23.58
N PRO A 323 -8.17 -12.56 -23.84
CA PRO A 323 -7.13 -13.16 -23.01
C PRO A 323 -7.27 -12.86 -21.51
N ASP A 324 -7.73 -11.66 -21.15
CA ASP A 324 -8.00 -11.30 -19.75
C ASP A 324 -9.13 -12.16 -19.18
N GLU A 325 -10.28 -12.25 -19.86
CA GLU A 325 -11.38 -13.10 -19.41
C GLU A 325 -10.96 -14.56 -19.28
N GLN A 326 -10.24 -15.10 -20.27
CA GLN A 326 -9.82 -16.50 -20.24
C GLN A 326 -8.88 -16.81 -19.06
N ARG A 327 -7.99 -15.88 -18.69
CA ARG A 327 -7.16 -16.00 -17.48
C ARG A 327 -7.97 -15.89 -16.20
N VAL A 328 -8.93 -14.96 -16.13
CA VAL A 328 -9.82 -14.80 -14.98
C VAL A 328 -10.69 -16.04 -14.79
N THR A 329 -11.26 -16.59 -15.87
CA THR A 329 -12.02 -17.85 -15.83
C THR A 329 -11.13 -19.01 -15.37
N ALA A 330 -9.90 -19.13 -15.87
CA ALA A 330 -8.95 -20.16 -15.44
C ALA A 330 -8.66 -20.09 -13.92
N ASN A 331 -8.35 -18.89 -13.42
CA ASN A 331 -8.16 -18.65 -11.99
C ASN A 331 -9.41 -19.01 -11.18
N THR A 332 -10.59 -18.66 -11.67
CA THR A 332 -11.86 -18.95 -10.98
C THR A 332 -12.13 -20.45 -10.92
N LEU A 333 -11.93 -21.18 -12.01
CA LEU A 333 -12.09 -22.64 -12.04
C LEU A 333 -11.11 -23.33 -11.09
N PHE A 334 -9.86 -22.87 -11.03
CA PHE A 334 -8.89 -23.39 -10.07
C PHE A 334 -9.29 -23.05 -8.62
N TYR A 335 -9.77 -21.82 -8.38
CA TYR A 335 -10.29 -21.36 -7.10
C TYR A 335 -11.47 -22.20 -6.56
N LEU A 336 -12.24 -22.81 -7.45
CA LEU A 336 -13.40 -23.62 -7.09
C LEU A 336 -13.08 -25.11 -6.88
N ALA A 337 -11.85 -25.56 -7.14
CA ALA A 337 -11.40 -26.94 -6.90
C ALA A 337 -11.02 -27.17 -5.43
N GLN A 338 -12.02 -27.28 -4.55
CA GLN A 338 -11.86 -27.14 -3.09
C GLN A 338 -11.91 -28.44 -2.26
N ILE A 339 -12.22 -29.59 -2.88
CA ILE A 339 -12.23 -30.89 -2.20
C ILE A 339 -10.94 -31.63 -2.48
N THR A 340 -10.36 -32.28 -1.48
CA THR A 340 -9.24 -33.21 -1.65
C THR A 340 -9.40 -34.50 -0.86
N THR A 341 -8.67 -35.53 -1.23
CA THR A 341 -8.45 -36.74 -0.41
C THR A 341 -7.04 -36.79 0.16
N ASP A 342 -6.18 -35.85 -0.24
CA ASP A 342 -4.83 -35.72 0.29
C ASP A 342 -4.88 -35.22 1.73
N THR A 343 -3.73 -35.21 2.39
CA THR A 343 -3.60 -34.77 3.79
C THR A 343 -2.61 -33.61 3.96
N SER A 344 -2.26 -32.97 2.85
CA SER A 344 -1.37 -31.82 2.79
C SER A 344 -1.76 -30.92 1.63
N TRP A 345 -1.61 -29.61 1.80
CA TRP A 345 -1.90 -28.63 0.76
C TRP A 345 -1.04 -27.38 0.93
N ASN A 346 -0.53 -26.84 -0.17
CA ASN A 346 0.09 -25.51 -0.17
C ASN A 346 -0.99 -24.47 -0.47
N ASP A 347 -1.49 -23.82 0.58
CA ASP A 347 -2.51 -22.78 0.45
C ASP A 347 -1.89 -21.50 -0.14
N HIS A 348 -2.15 -21.28 -1.43
CA HIS A 348 -1.76 -20.09 -2.15
C HIS A 348 -2.74 -18.91 -1.95
N LYS A 349 -3.85 -19.08 -1.21
CA LYS A 349 -4.68 -17.95 -0.73
C LYS A 349 -4.02 -17.26 0.45
N GLY A 350 -3.35 -18.03 1.32
CA GLY A 350 -2.52 -17.52 2.40
C GLY A 350 -1.28 -16.81 1.88
N GLN A 351 -1.42 -15.54 1.50
CA GLN A 351 -0.36 -14.69 0.95
C GLN A 351 -0.10 -13.51 1.87
N ASP A 352 1.04 -12.86 1.69
CA ASP A 352 1.31 -11.60 2.35
C ASP A 352 0.59 -10.45 1.63
N LEU A 353 -0.37 -9.85 2.32
CA LEU A 353 -1.29 -8.83 1.82
C LEU A 353 -1.05 -7.46 2.50
N ASP A 354 -0.32 -7.44 3.60
CA ASP A 354 -0.09 -6.24 4.40
C ASP A 354 1.13 -5.49 3.90
N ALA A 355 0.96 -4.22 3.56
CA ALA A 355 2.06 -3.39 3.12
C ALA A 355 3.06 -3.11 4.26
N PRO A 356 4.34 -2.87 3.94
CA PRO A 356 5.29 -2.35 4.91
C PRO A 356 4.83 -1.06 5.57
N ASP A 357 5.42 -0.75 6.72
CA ASP A 357 5.24 0.53 7.39
C ASP A 357 5.64 1.69 6.48
N GLU A 358 4.94 2.81 6.63
CA GLU A 358 5.34 4.08 6.03
C GLU A 358 6.81 4.40 6.40
N PRO A 359 7.70 4.73 5.43
CA PRO A 359 9.12 4.97 5.71
C PRO A 359 9.39 6.15 6.66
N ALA A 360 10.00 5.88 7.82
CA ALA A 360 10.43 6.94 8.72
C ALA A 360 11.77 7.54 8.26
N ILE A 361 11.78 8.82 7.87
CA ILE A 361 13.01 9.56 7.55
C ILE A 361 13.70 10.03 8.84
N SER A 362 14.93 9.57 9.03
CA SER A 362 15.77 9.89 10.21
C SER A 362 16.65 11.12 10.01
N GLY A 363 16.92 11.50 8.76
CA GLY A 363 17.63 12.73 8.44
C GLY A 363 18.03 12.86 6.98
N VAL A 364 18.18 14.11 6.55
CA VAL A 364 18.72 14.50 5.25
C VAL A 364 20.02 15.26 5.49
N THR A 365 21.07 14.86 4.78
CA THR A 365 22.40 15.46 4.84
C THR A 365 22.86 15.81 3.43
N HIS A 366 23.90 16.63 3.30
CA HIS A 366 24.49 16.98 2.02
C HIS A 366 26.01 16.94 2.08
N ASN A 367 26.65 16.85 0.93
CA ASN A 367 28.09 17.04 0.83
C ASN A 367 28.46 18.53 0.87
N PHE A 368 29.76 18.82 0.99
CA PHE A 368 30.30 20.16 0.82
C PHE A 368 29.97 20.70 -0.58
N GLY A 369 29.55 21.95 -0.67
CA GLY A 369 29.06 22.59 -1.90
C GLY A 369 27.66 22.15 -2.33
N ARG A 370 26.97 21.32 -1.52
CA ARG A 370 25.58 20.87 -1.73
C ARG A 370 25.29 20.31 -3.12
N THR A 371 26.26 19.67 -3.77
CA THR A 371 26.01 19.07 -5.09
C THR A 371 25.22 17.76 -5.00
N GLN A 372 25.19 17.13 -3.83
CA GLN A 372 24.49 15.89 -3.55
C GLN A 372 23.88 15.89 -2.15
N TYR A 373 22.73 15.24 -2.04
CA TYR A 373 22.01 15.00 -0.80
C TYR A 373 21.95 13.51 -0.51
N THR A 374 21.98 13.15 0.77
CA THR A 374 21.78 11.78 1.26
C THR A 374 20.67 11.77 2.30
N VAL A 375 19.62 11.00 2.01
CA VAL A 375 18.50 10.76 2.93
C VAL A 375 18.65 9.40 3.59
N ASN A 376 18.41 9.33 4.89
CA ASN A 376 18.45 8.13 5.71
C ASN A 376 17.05 7.81 6.23
N TYR A 377 16.63 6.56 6.11
CA TYR A 377 15.25 6.13 6.40
C TYR A 377 15.18 4.67 6.84
N SER A 378 14.05 4.28 7.41
CA SER A 378 13.77 2.89 7.80
C SER A 378 12.30 2.56 7.63
N SER A 379 12.01 1.30 7.34
CA SER A 379 10.65 0.73 7.32
C SER A 379 10.74 -0.74 7.73
N GLN A 380 9.63 -1.31 8.18
CA GLN A 380 9.49 -2.72 8.50
C GLN A 380 8.33 -3.30 7.70
N ASP A 381 8.53 -4.53 7.24
CA ASP A 381 7.47 -5.30 6.59
C ASP A 381 6.44 -5.78 7.62
N ASN A 382 5.19 -5.94 7.21
CA ASN A 382 4.08 -6.36 8.07
C ASN A 382 3.66 -7.79 7.72
N ALA A 383 3.07 -8.51 8.69
CA ALA A 383 2.69 -9.91 8.49
C ALA A 383 1.17 -10.05 8.40
N THR A 384 0.68 -10.72 7.36
CA THR A 384 -0.74 -11.05 7.27
C THR A 384 -1.09 -12.25 8.13
N GLY A 385 -2.04 -12.05 9.05
CA GLY A 385 -2.55 -13.07 9.94
C GLY A 385 -3.62 -13.96 9.28
N TYR A 386 -3.58 -15.25 9.57
CA TYR A 386 -4.51 -16.25 9.06
C TYR A 386 -4.97 -17.21 10.14
N GLN A 387 -6.23 -17.65 10.02
CA GLN A 387 -6.80 -18.76 10.75
C GLN A 387 -7.24 -19.85 9.78
N TYR A 388 -7.08 -21.11 10.20
CA TYR A 388 -7.43 -22.29 9.40
C TYR A 388 -8.14 -23.36 10.21
N TYR A 389 -9.02 -24.10 9.54
CA TYR A 389 -9.46 -25.43 9.96
C TYR A 389 -9.69 -26.32 8.73
N VAL A 390 -9.77 -27.62 8.97
CA VAL A 390 -10.12 -28.62 7.95
C VAL A 390 -11.39 -29.35 8.38
N GLU A 391 -12.35 -29.48 7.46
CA GLU A 391 -13.54 -30.31 7.63
C GLU A 391 -13.28 -31.66 6.96
N ALA A 392 -13.48 -32.76 7.68
CA ALA A 392 -13.49 -34.10 7.12
C ALA A 392 -14.93 -34.53 6.84
N THR A 393 -15.17 -35.17 5.68
CA THR A 393 -16.44 -35.81 5.32
C THR A 393 -16.22 -37.30 5.09
N GLY A 394 -16.92 -38.15 5.82
CA GLY A 394 -16.93 -39.61 5.59
C GLY A 394 -17.58 -39.94 4.25
N GLN A 395 -16.88 -40.67 3.38
CA GLN A 395 -17.39 -40.92 2.03
C GLN A 395 -18.50 -41.97 1.99
N ASN A 396 -18.65 -42.80 3.03
CA ASN A 396 -19.71 -43.82 3.07
C ASN A 396 -20.99 -43.30 3.72
N ASP A 397 -20.89 -42.44 4.73
CA ASP A 397 -22.02 -41.98 5.54
C ASP A 397 -22.32 -40.48 5.42
N GLY A 398 -21.43 -39.69 4.82
CA GLY A 398 -21.57 -38.24 4.67
C GLY A 398 -21.38 -37.46 5.98
N VAL A 399 -20.94 -38.11 7.06
CA VAL A 399 -20.78 -37.46 8.38
C VAL A 399 -19.59 -36.50 8.33
N LYS A 400 -19.79 -35.30 8.88
CA LYS A 400 -18.81 -34.21 8.88
C LYS A 400 -18.30 -33.89 10.28
N TYR A 401 -17.02 -33.55 10.39
CA TYR A 401 -16.42 -32.98 11.61
C TYR A 401 -15.16 -32.19 11.31
N ASP A 402 -14.89 -31.20 12.16
CA ASP A 402 -13.81 -30.23 11.97
C ASP A 402 -12.59 -30.51 12.85
N SER A 403 -11.44 -30.07 12.38
CA SER A 403 -10.28 -29.87 13.24
C SER A 403 -10.50 -28.66 14.16
N PRO A 404 -9.73 -28.54 15.26
CA PRO A 404 -9.57 -27.26 15.93
C PRO A 404 -9.09 -26.17 14.95
N VAL A 405 -9.49 -24.93 15.21
CA VAL A 405 -8.98 -23.76 14.50
C VAL A 405 -7.55 -23.48 14.96
N ILE A 406 -6.65 -23.27 14.00
CA ILE A 406 -5.26 -22.86 14.26
C ILE A 406 -4.99 -21.48 13.63
N SER A 407 -3.97 -20.79 14.12
CA SER A 407 -3.55 -19.49 13.60
C SER A 407 -2.09 -19.51 13.14
N THR A 408 -1.77 -18.74 12.11
CA THR A 408 -0.41 -18.46 11.64
C THR A 408 -0.34 -17.05 11.06
N SER A 409 0.85 -16.56 10.76
CA SER A 409 1.04 -15.34 9.96
C SER A 409 2.10 -15.56 8.89
N LEU A 410 2.00 -14.83 7.79
CA LEU A 410 2.95 -14.86 6.68
C LEU A 410 3.54 -13.47 6.47
N LYS A 411 4.87 -13.40 6.36
CA LYS A 411 5.66 -12.16 6.18
C LYS A 411 6.77 -12.45 5.18
N THR A 412 6.78 -11.77 4.03
CA THR A 412 7.69 -12.07 2.92
C THR A 412 9.01 -11.32 2.98
N GLY A 413 9.09 -10.29 3.83
CA GLY A 413 10.24 -9.44 4.03
C GLY A 413 10.34 -8.31 3.01
N MET A 414 11.19 -7.33 3.32
CA MET A 414 11.41 -6.16 2.48
C MET A 414 12.06 -6.53 1.14
N LYS A 415 11.53 -5.97 0.05
CA LYS A 415 12.14 -6.00 -1.28
C LYS A 415 13.02 -4.77 -1.53
N GLY A 416 12.63 -3.60 -1.03
CA GLY A 416 13.39 -2.36 -1.12
C GLY A 416 12.53 -1.11 -1.02
N TYR A 417 13.04 -0.01 -1.56
CA TYR A 417 12.41 1.31 -1.53
C TYR A 417 12.27 1.89 -2.94
N SER A 418 11.11 2.50 -3.21
CA SER A 418 10.83 3.29 -4.40
C SER A 418 10.92 4.77 -4.04
N ILE A 419 11.80 5.51 -4.72
CA ILE A 419 12.16 6.88 -4.35
C ILE A 419 12.04 7.80 -5.55
N VAL A 420 11.34 8.92 -5.38
CA VAL A 420 11.29 10.02 -6.34
C VAL A 420 11.72 11.31 -5.63
N VAL A 421 12.48 12.15 -6.33
CA VAL A 421 12.88 13.48 -5.85
C VAL A 421 12.53 14.49 -6.92
N ASP A 422 11.66 15.44 -6.59
CA ASP A 422 11.21 16.48 -7.51
C ASP A 422 10.74 17.73 -6.74
N ASN A 423 10.00 18.63 -7.40
CA ASN A 423 9.50 19.87 -6.81
C ASN A 423 7.99 19.82 -6.50
N ASN A 424 7.33 18.68 -6.69
CA ASN A 424 5.92 18.47 -6.46
C ASN A 424 5.69 17.88 -5.06
N PRO A 425 4.92 18.53 -4.17
CA PRO A 425 4.71 18.01 -2.82
C PRO A 425 4.04 16.64 -2.76
N ASP A 426 3.28 16.26 -3.79
CA ASP A 426 2.35 15.11 -3.73
C ASP A 426 2.74 13.95 -4.66
N THR A 427 3.98 13.90 -5.15
CA THR A 427 4.42 12.80 -6.04
C THR A 427 4.36 11.44 -5.31
N VAL A 428 3.76 10.45 -5.98
CA VAL A 428 3.66 9.06 -5.51
C VAL A 428 4.61 8.18 -6.34
N PRO A 429 5.63 7.54 -5.74
CA PRO A 429 6.49 6.59 -6.43
C PRO A 429 5.70 5.40 -7.01
N ASP A 430 6.14 4.87 -8.15
CA ASP A 430 5.43 3.80 -8.89
C ASP A 430 5.65 2.38 -8.33
N GLY A 431 6.47 2.24 -7.28
CA GLY A 431 6.83 0.96 -6.67
C GLY A 431 8.04 0.28 -7.33
N SER A 432 8.64 0.88 -8.37
CA SER A 432 9.93 0.41 -8.90
C SER A 432 11.03 0.58 -7.87
N ILE A 433 11.86 -0.46 -7.67
CA ILE A 433 12.87 -0.46 -6.62
C ILE A 433 14.05 0.42 -7.05
N THR A 434 14.23 1.54 -6.36
CA THR A 434 15.37 2.44 -6.53
C THR A 434 16.59 1.93 -5.76
N THR A 435 16.39 1.41 -4.54
CA THR A 435 17.47 0.90 -3.69
C THR A 435 16.94 -0.09 -2.65
N THR A 436 17.82 -0.96 -2.14
CA THR A 436 17.57 -1.84 -0.99
C THR A 436 18.26 -1.37 0.28
N SER A 437 19.05 -0.29 0.20
CA SER A 437 19.76 0.28 1.34
C SER A 437 18.83 1.18 2.17
N SER A 438 19.15 1.37 3.45
CA SER A 438 18.46 2.30 4.36
C SER A 438 18.86 3.77 4.14
N SER A 439 19.49 4.07 3.01
CA SER A 439 19.89 5.41 2.61
C SER A 439 19.95 5.52 1.09
N TYR A 440 19.79 6.74 0.59
CA TYR A 440 19.88 7.04 -0.83
C TYR A 440 20.53 8.40 -1.06
N THR A 441 21.51 8.43 -1.97
CA THR A 441 22.23 9.64 -2.37
C THR A 441 21.80 10.05 -3.77
N PHE A 442 21.47 11.33 -3.94
CA PHE A 442 20.97 11.89 -5.20
C PHE A 442 21.59 13.28 -5.48
N PRO A 443 21.71 13.68 -6.75
CA PRO A 443 22.20 15.01 -7.11
C PRO A 443 21.20 16.09 -6.67
N ARG A 444 21.71 17.27 -6.26
CA ARG A 444 20.88 18.40 -5.87
C ARG A 444 19.95 18.83 -7.02
N PRO A 445 18.62 18.86 -6.81
CA PRO A 445 17.67 19.36 -7.81
C PRO A 445 17.88 20.85 -8.12
N SER A 446 17.42 21.30 -9.29
CA SER A 446 17.40 22.72 -9.63
C SER A 446 16.35 23.48 -8.80
N GLY A 447 16.67 24.70 -8.37
CA GLY A 447 15.80 25.53 -7.53
C GLY A 447 16.33 25.68 -6.10
N SER A 448 15.53 26.27 -5.23
CA SER A 448 15.83 26.49 -3.80
C SER A 448 15.02 25.61 -2.87
N SER A 449 14.22 24.69 -3.41
CA SER A 449 13.31 23.81 -2.66
C SER A 449 12.99 22.56 -3.49
N PHE A 450 12.88 21.42 -2.83
CA PHE A 450 12.49 20.14 -3.42
C PHE A 450 11.87 19.21 -2.37
N TYR A 451 11.30 18.09 -2.82
CA TYR A 451 10.69 17.06 -2.00
C TYR A 451 11.35 15.70 -2.27
N ILE A 452 11.43 14.89 -1.22
CA ILE A 452 11.86 13.50 -1.27
C ILE A 452 10.66 12.64 -0.94
N HIS A 453 10.30 11.74 -1.86
CA HIS A 453 9.17 10.81 -1.74
C HIS A 453 9.70 9.40 -1.60
N ILE A 454 9.31 8.71 -0.54
CA ILE A 454 9.81 7.34 -0.26
C ILE A 454 8.61 6.43 0.03
N ALA A 455 8.54 5.32 -0.72
CA ALA A 455 7.65 4.20 -0.42
C ALA A 455 8.47 2.93 -0.21
N ALA A 456 8.10 2.12 0.76
CA ALA A 456 8.65 0.78 0.99
C ALA A 456 7.86 -0.26 0.19
N VAL A 457 8.56 -1.29 -0.28
CA VAL A 457 7.99 -2.40 -1.05
C VAL A 457 8.48 -3.72 -0.46
N ASP A 458 7.57 -4.67 -0.24
CA ASP A 458 7.89 -6.03 0.21
C ASP A 458 8.08 -7.02 -0.96
N ASN A 459 8.43 -8.26 -0.65
CA ASN A 459 8.63 -9.32 -1.64
C ASN A 459 7.31 -9.84 -2.25
N ALA A 460 6.17 -9.63 -1.59
CA ALA A 460 4.84 -9.87 -2.16
C ALA A 460 4.38 -8.77 -3.14
N GLY A 461 5.09 -7.64 -3.17
CA GLY A 461 4.79 -6.47 -3.98
C GLY A 461 3.74 -5.54 -3.38
N ASN A 462 3.46 -5.61 -2.08
CA ASN A 462 2.69 -4.58 -1.38
C ASN A 462 3.55 -3.33 -1.23
N ILE A 463 2.92 -2.15 -1.36
CA ILE A 463 3.58 -0.85 -1.32
C ILE A 463 3.01 -0.09 -0.12
N SER A 464 3.90 0.47 0.72
CA SER A 464 3.50 1.28 1.87
C SER A 464 2.82 2.59 1.46
N ALA A 465 2.28 3.32 2.44
CA ALA A 465 2.05 4.75 2.27
C ALA A 465 3.37 5.48 1.96
N VAL A 466 3.27 6.66 1.32
CA VAL A 466 4.42 7.47 0.89
C VAL A 466 4.75 8.49 1.96
N THR A 467 6.02 8.56 2.35
CA THR A 467 6.53 9.67 3.15
C THR A 467 7.06 10.76 2.25
N HIS A 468 6.62 11.99 2.51
CA HIS A 468 7.02 13.20 1.80
C HIS A 468 7.88 14.06 2.73
N TYR A 469 9.09 14.40 2.30
CA TYR A 469 10.00 15.26 3.06
C TYR A 469 10.41 16.48 2.26
N HIS A 470 10.02 17.66 2.76
CA HIS A 470 10.36 18.94 2.17
C HIS A 470 11.78 19.34 2.58
N THR A 471 12.58 19.77 1.60
CA THR A 471 13.90 20.37 1.83
C THR A 471 13.94 21.72 1.11
N ASP A 472 14.21 22.79 1.84
CA ASP A 472 14.49 24.09 1.27
C ASP A 472 15.86 24.62 1.69
N GLU A 473 16.37 25.51 0.84
CA GLU A 473 17.61 26.27 1.03
C GLU A 473 17.30 27.76 1.23
N LEU A 474 16.18 28.08 1.89
CA LEU A 474 15.78 29.47 2.12
C LEU A 474 16.49 30.03 3.36
N VAL A 475 17.30 31.06 3.14
CA VAL A 475 17.90 31.84 4.23
C VAL A 475 16.83 32.72 4.87
N SER A 476 16.57 32.52 6.15
CA SER A 476 15.60 33.29 6.94
C SER A 476 16.26 33.83 8.20
N VAL A 477 16.28 35.16 8.36
CA VAL A 477 17.02 35.85 9.43
C VAL A 477 16.18 36.97 10.02
N THR A 478 16.25 37.13 11.35
CA THR A 478 15.71 38.31 12.06
C THR A 478 16.85 39.16 12.61
N HIS A 479 16.81 40.47 12.35
CA HIS A 479 17.68 41.48 12.96
C HIS A 479 16.91 42.81 13.13
N PRO A 480 17.34 43.74 14.01
CA PRO A 480 16.67 45.03 14.13
C PRO A 480 16.82 45.87 12.87
N ILE A 481 15.79 46.66 12.54
CA ILE A 481 15.80 47.61 11.40
C ILE A 481 16.55 48.91 11.71
N SER A 482 16.72 49.25 12.99
CA SER A 482 17.52 50.38 13.45
C SER A 482 17.96 50.17 14.88
N ILE A 483 19.15 50.68 15.19
CA ILE A 483 19.66 50.80 16.56
C ILE A 483 20.21 52.21 16.76
N GLY A 484 20.07 52.73 17.99
CA GLY A 484 20.66 54.01 18.37
C GLY A 484 21.98 53.81 19.12
N TYR A 485 22.99 54.60 18.80
CA TYR A 485 24.18 54.76 19.64
C TYR A 485 24.28 56.21 20.11
N SER A 486 25.00 56.44 21.20
CA SER A 486 25.26 57.78 21.73
C SER A 486 26.73 57.95 22.07
N ILE A 487 27.19 59.20 21.91
CA ILE A 487 28.48 59.65 22.42
C ILE A 487 28.21 60.76 23.43
N ASP A 488 28.70 60.59 24.66
CA ASP A 488 28.68 61.63 25.69
C ASP A 488 30.10 61.80 26.25
N PRO A 489 30.83 62.87 25.89
CA PRO A 489 32.19 63.07 26.34
C PRO A 489 32.30 63.29 27.86
N ASN A 490 31.19 63.55 28.56
CA ASN A 490 31.16 63.74 30.00
C ASN A 490 30.78 62.45 30.77
N SER A 491 30.51 61.35 30.07
CA SER A 491 30.22 60.04 30.66
C SER A 491 31.50 59.24 30.92
N ASP A 492 31.51 58.43 31.98
CA ASP A 492 32.59 57.47 32.26
C ASP A 492 32.72 56.39 31.17
N THR A 493 31.66 56.18 30.38
CA THR A 493 31.64 55.36 29.16
C THR A 493 31.19 56.21 27.99
N PRO A 494 32.11 56.98 27.36
CA PRO A 494 31.74 58.01 26.41
C PRO A 494 31.03 57.51 25.14
N PHE A 495 31.10 56.22 24.82
CA PHE A 495 30.35 55.62 23.72
C PHE A 495 29.46 54.52 24.25
N THR A 496 28.17 54.59 23.92
CA THR A 496 27.17 53.60 24.29
C THR A 496 26.39 53.16 23.06
N ALA A 497 26.33 51.86 22.80
CA ALA A 497 25.52 51.27 21.74
C ALA A 497 24.95 49.94 22.24
N PRO A 498 23.69 49.59 21.93
CA PRO A 498 23.17 48.27 22.19
C PRO A 498 23.81 47.26 21.23
N ASP A 499 23.82 45.99 21.64
CA ASP A 499 24.10 44.88 20.74
C ASP A 499 23.03 44.81 19.62
N ILE A 500 23.44 44.38 18.43
CA ILE A 500 22.59 44.09 17.28
C ILE A 500 22.34 42.57 17.29
N PRO A 501 21.18 42.08 17.74
CA PRO A 501 20.87 40.66 17.70
C PRO A 501 20.57 40.21 16.26
N ILE A 502 21.10 39.05 15.91
CA ILE A 502 20.84 38.34 14.66
C ILE A 502 20.37 36.94 15.03
N THR A 503 19.24 36.49 14.49
CA THR A 503 18.71 35.14 14.71
C THR A 503 18.53 34.44 13.37
N ASN A 504 19.17 33.28 13.20
CA ASN A 504 19.01 32.44 12.02
C ASN A 504 17.84 31.47 12.22
N HIS A 505 16.79 31.63 11.42
CA HIS A 505 15.63 30.73 11.39
C HIS A 505 15.74 29.61 10.34
N SER A 506 16.81 29.61 9.53
CA SER A 506 17.07 28.59 8.52
C SER A 506 17.39 27.24 9.16
N THR A 507 17.11 26.15 8.46
CA THR A 507 17.41 24.77 8.90
C THR A 507 18.89 24.41 8.81
N PHE A 508 19.71 25.31 8.28
CA PHE A 508 21.15 25.18 8.11
C PHE A 508 21.90 26.41 8.65
N PRO A 509 23.20 26.28 8.97
CA PRO A 509 24.03 27.41 9.38
C PRO A 509 24.15 28.45 8.27
N ILE A 510 24.32 29.71 8.66
CA ILE A 510 24.52 30.83 7.71
C ILE A 510 25.81 31.55 8.02
N LYS A 511 26.51 31.98 6.98
CA LYS A 511 27.62 32.90 7.08
C LYS A 511 27.10 34.32 7.10
N VAL A 512 27.58 35.11 8.06
CA VAL A 512 27.20 36.51 8.23
C VAL A 512 28.40 37.38 7.87
N SER A 513 28.18 38.34 6.98
CA SER A 513 29.20 39.27 6.53
C SER A 513 28.72 40.71 6.57
N VAL A 514 29.68 41.63 6.63
CA VAL A 514 29.43 43.06 6.44
C VAL A 514 29.68 43.40 4.98
N ALA A 515 28.63 43.81 4.27
CA ALA A 515 28.71 44.30 2.90
C ALA A 515 28.84 45.84 2.85
N GLY A 516 28.42 46.55 3.89
CA GLY A 516 28.43 48.00 3.94
C GLY A 516 28.34 48.56 5.36
N LEU A 517 29.12 49.60 5.66
CA LEU A 517 28.97 50.42 6.87
C LEU A 517 29.33 51.86 6.52
N LYS A 518 28.31 52.72 6.37
CA LYS A 518 28.50 54.07 5.81
C LYS A 518 27.64 55.11 6.50
N ALA A 519 28.21 56.26 6.81
CA ALA A 519 27.47 57.43 7.26
C ALA A 519 26.54 57.96 6.16
N ILE A 520 25.27 58.15 6.51
CA ILE A 520 24.23 58.73 5.64
C ILE A 520 24.04 60.22 5.97
N SER A 521 24.14 60.61 7.25
CA SER A 521 23.91 61.99 7.66
C SER A 521 24.61 62.36 8.97
N GLY A 522 24.86 63.66 9.14
CA GLY A 522 25.35 64.28 10.38
C GLY A 522 26.88 64.34 10.53
N ILE A 523 27.60 63.28 10.16
CA ILE A 523 29.07 63.18 10.24
C ILE A 523 29.60 62.31 9.09
N GLY A 524 30.88 62.43 8.73
CA GLY A 524 31.52 61.56 7.73
C GLY A 524 32.27 60.38 8.35
N ASP A 525 32.47 59.33 7.56
CA ASP A 525 33.29 58.18 7.95
C ASP A 525 34.80 58.50 7.88
N ALA A 526 35.57 57.83 8.72
CA ALA A 526 37.03 57.87 8.71
C ALA A 526 37.62 56.50 9.09
N ALA A 527 38.87 56.26 8.69
CA ALA A 527 39.60 55.09 9.17
C ALA A 527 40.01 55.29 10.64
N PRO A 528 40.08 54.23 11.46
CA PRO A 528 40.52 54.33 12.85
C PRO A 528 41.96 54.88 13.01
N THR A 529 42.73 54.90 11.93
CA THR A 529 44.10 55.45 11.81
C THR A 529 44.18 56.85 11.23
N SER A 530 43.04 57.48 10.86
CA SER A 530 43.02 58.84 10.30
C SER A 530 43.58 59.90 11.25
N PHE A 531 43.63 59.60 12.56
CA PHE A 531 44.24 60.45 13.58
C PHE A 531 45.08 59.59 14.53
N SER A 532 46.25 60.10 14.90
CA SER A 532 47.14 59.44 15.86
C SER A 532 46.58 59.46 17.28
N ASP A 533 45.85 60.52 17.63
CA ASP A 533 45.11 60.66 18.89
C ASP A 533 43.73 61.26 18.61
N TRP A 534 42.69 60.48 18.86
CA TRP A 534 41.30 60.91 18.69
C TRP A 534 40.84 61.85 19.83
N ASN A 535 41.50 61.80 20.99
CA ASN A 535 41.14 62.66 22.13
C ASN A 535 41.60 64.11 21.96
N SER A 536 42.58 64.35 21.08
CA SER A 536 43.13 65.68 20.82
C SER A 536 42.46 66.43 19.66
N LEU A 537 41.35 65.92 19.13
CA LEU A 537 40.67 66.53 17.99
C LEU A 537 40.03 67.88 18.36
N THR A 538 40.17 68.86 17.48
CA THR A 538 39.46 70.15 17.59
C THR A 538 37.94 69.94 17.50
N ALA A 539 37.16 70.93 17.94
CA ALA A 539 35.70 70.86 17.84
C ALA A 539 35.20 70.72 16.38
N ALA A 540 35.90 71.36 15.43
CA ALA A 540 35.60 71.24 14.01
C ALA A 540 35.88 69.81 13.49
N GLN A 541 37.01 69.21 13.88
CA GLN A 541 37.37 67.85 13.50
C GLN A 541 36.42 66.81 14.12
N THR A 542 36.17 66.93 15.43
CA THR A 542 35.22 66.10 16.19
C THR A 542 33.85 66.09 15.54
N GLY A 543 33.37 67.26 15.11
CA GLY A 543 32.05 67.40 14.49
C GLY A 543 31.96 66.92 13.03
N SER A 544 33.05 66.39 12.45
CA SER A 544 33.15 66.08 11.01
C SER A 544 33.45 64.62 10.67
N ARG A 545 34.09 63.86 11.57
CA ARG A 545 34.53 62.48 11.30
C ARG A 545 34.36 61.53 12.48
N ILE A 546 33.97 60.28 12.20
CA ILE A 546 33.94 59.16 13.14
C ILE A 546 34.51 57.91 12.46
N ALA A 547 35.21 57.06 13.22
CA ALA A 547 35.55 55.71 12.77
C ALA A 547 34.63 54.72 13.48
N LEU A 548 33.48 54.43 12.88
CA LEU A 548 32.52 53.44 13.37
C LEU A 548 32.89 52.06 12.78
N GLY A 549 32.88 51.03 13.62
CA GLY A 549 33.13 49.66 13.23
C GLY A 549 32.13 48.69 13.85
N VAL A 550 31.92 47.55 13.20
CA VAL A 550 31.00 46.49 13.64
C VAL A 550 31.73 45.16 13.71
N GLY A 551 31.45 44.36 14.74
CA GLY A 551 32.04 43.02 14.91
C GLY A 551 31.21 42.14 15.83
N ILE A 552 31.60 40.88 16.03
CA ILE A 552 30.90 39.96 16.95
C ILE A 552 31.15 40.38 18.40
N SER A 553 30.10 40.51 19.23
CA SER A 553 30.22 41.05 20.60
C SER A 553 30.65 40.01 21.65
N LYS A 554 30.05 38.81 21.60
CA LYS A 554 30.25 37.71 22.55
C LYS A 554 30.16 36.37 21.83
N THR A 555 31.13 35.50 22.07
CA THR A 555 31.18 34.14 21.51
C THR A 555 30.69 33.09 22.53
N THR A 556 31.04 33.23 23.80
CA THR A 556 30.64 32.30 24.86
C THR A 556 29.14 32.33 25.13
N GLY A 557 28.47 31.20 24.91
CA GLY A 557 27.02 31.05 25.09
C GLY A 557 26.18 31.67 23.97
N SER A 558 26.81 32.09 22.87
CA SER A 558 26.12 32.58 21.66
C SER A 558 25.86 31.45 20.66
N GLY A 559 25.04 31.73 19.63
CA GLY A 559 24.77 30.85 18.51
C GLY A 559 25.85 30.83 17.42
N TRP A 560 26.96 31.57 17.57
CA TRP A 560 28.06 31.57 16.61
C TRP A 560 28.82 30.25 16.69
N THR A 561 28.86 29.51 15.58
CA THR A 561 29.58 28.23 15.46
C THR A 561 31.01 28.41 14.95
N ALA A 562 31.30 29.52 14.27
CA ALA A 562 32.64 29.91 13.84
C ALA A 562 32.79 31.43 13.86
N VAL A 563 34.01 31.92 14.12
CA VAL A 563 34.39 33.34 14.06
C VAL A 563 35.49 33.49 13.03
N ASP A 564 35.19 34.18 11.93
CA ASP A 564 36.13 34.41 10.84
C ASP A 564 36.99 35.66 11.08
N ARG A 565 36.46 36.62 11.87
CA ARG A 565 37.12 37.89 12.15
C ARG A 565 36.88 38.37 13.59
N GLU A 566 37.96 38.53 14.35
CA GLU A 566 37.90 39.04 15.73
C GLU A 566 37.95 40.58 15.83
N SER A 567 38.53 41.25 14.82
CA SER A 567 38.62 42.72 14.79
C SER A 567 37.37 43.34 14.16
N PRO A 568 36.89 44.51 14.64
CA PRO A 568 35.78 45.20 13.99
C PRO A 568 36.07 45.51 12.51
N VAL A 569 35.01 45.52 11.72
CA VAL A 569 35.00 45.98 10.33
C VAL A 569 34.67 47.46 10.33
N TYR A 570 35.62 48.30 9.94
CA TYR A 570 35.42 49.75 9.77
C TYR A 570 35.11 50.08 8.31
N THR A 571 34.58 51.28 8.04
CA THR A 571 34.28 51.74 6.67
C THR A 571 35.46 51.61 5.70
N GLY A 572 36.70 51.79 6.19
CA GLY A 572 37.92 51.66 5.37
C GLY A 572 38.31 50.21 5.02
N ASP A 573 37.72 49.21 5.66
CA ASP A 573 38.01 47.79 5.43
C ASP A 573 37.17 47.18 4.28
N LEU A 574 36.16 47.93 3.79
CA LEU A 574 35.13 47.44 2.87
C LEU A 574 35.50 47.71 1.39
N VAL A 575 36.41 46.90 0.85
CA VAL A 575 36.66 46.82 -0.61
C VAL A 575 35.78 45.74 -1.28
N SER A 576 35.36 44.76 -0.48
CA SER A 576 34.40 43.70 -0.79
C SER A 576 33.64 43.33 0.48
N GLU A 577 32.69 42.40 0.38
CA GLU A 577 32.07 41.76 1.53
C GLU A 577 33.14 41.18 2.50
N VAL A 578 32.98 41.43 3.81
CA VAL A 578 33.90 40.98 4.86
C VAL A 578 33.18 40.00 5.79
N PRO A 579 33.59 38.71 5.81
CA PRO A 579 33.06 37.72 6.73
C PRO A 579 33.27 38.07 8.20
N LEU A 580 32.23 37.91 9.02
CA LEU A 580 32.32 37.99 10.47
C LEU A 580 32.43 36.60 11.12
N GLY A 581 31.58 35.67 10.69
CA GLY A 581 31.53 34.32 11.23
C GLY A 581 30.32 33.53 10.72
N THR A 582 30.14 32.34 11.29
CA THR A 582 29.01 31.44 10.97
C THR A 582 28.07 31.35 12.15
N LEU A 583 26.79 31.60 11.92
CA LEU A 583 25.70 31.47 12.89
C LEU A 583 25.01 30.11 12.69
N GLY A 584 24.79 29.36 13.77
CA GLY A 584 24.20 28.02 13.72
C GLY A 584 22.78 27.99 13.13
N ALA A 585 22.26 26.78 12.87
CA ALA A 585 20.91 26.57 12.35
C ALA A 585 19.82 26.69 13.43
N ASN A 586 18.56 26.57 13.02
CA ASN A 586 17.41 26.24 13.88
C ASN A 586 17.19 27.20 15.06
N GLY A 587 17.22 28.51 14.79
CA GLY A 587 16.95 29.56 15.78
C GLY A 587 18.19 30.03 16.55
N ALA A 588 19.40 29.67 16.12
CA ALA A 588 20.62 30.16 16.74
C ALA A 588 20.67 31.70 16.67
N SER A 589 21.06 32.33 17.78
CA SER A 589 21.08 33.78 17.92
C SER A 589 22.46 34.27 18.38
N GLY A 590 22.93 35.35 17.79
CA GLY A 590 24.23 35.95 18.07
C GLY A 590 24.16 37.48 17.98
N ASN A 591 25.05 38.15 18.70
CA ASN A 591 25.07 39.61 18.76
C ASN A 591 26.27 40.19 18.01
N LEU A 592 26.04 41.27 17.26
CA LEU A 592 27.09 42.17 16.82
C LEU A 592 27.18 43.38 17.77
N ALA A 593 28.37 43.91 17.97
CA ALA A 593 28.62 45.14 18.70
C ALA A 593 29.15 46.22 17.76
N LEU A 594 28.73 47.46 18.05
CA LEU A 594 29.36 48.64 17.47
C LEU A 594 30.56 49.06 18.33
N THR A 595 31.60 49.53 17.66
CA THR A 595 32.76 50.17 18.27
C THR A 595 33.02 51.49 17.54
N ALA A 596 33.53 52.50 18.24
CA ALA A 596 33.81 53.78 17.61
C ALA A 596 35.12 54.38 18.10
N LYS A 597 35.83 55.08 17.21
CA LYS A 597 36.79 56.13 17.58
C LYS A 597 36.22 57.49 17.16
N PHE A 598 36.28 58.44 18.09
CA PHE A 598 35.59 59.73 17.99
C PHE A 598 36.35 60.79 18.78
N GLY A 599 36.15 62.06 18.42
CA GLY A 599 36.65 63.18 19.19
C GLY A 599 35.79 63.50 20.40
N LEU A 600 36.34 64.18 21.41
CA LEU A 600 35.64 64.53 22.65
C LEU A 600 35.16 65.99 22.68
N ALA A 601 35.64 66.84 21.76
CA ALA A 601 35.37 68.28 21.75
C ALA A 601 34.03 68.65 21.08
N TRP A 602 32.91 68.15 21.59
CA TRP A 602 31.59 68.43 21.03
C TRP A 602 31.06 69.81 21.44
N ALA A 603 30.69 70.63 20.45
CA ALA A 603 30.12 71.96 20.70
C ALA A 603 28.60 71.94 20.94
N ASN A 604 27.89 71.00 20.32
CA ASN A 604 26.43 70.82 20.41
C ASN A 604 26.08 69.35 20.19
N ALA A 605 24.92 68.91 20.72
CA ALA A 605 24.35 67.61 20.41
C ALA A 605 24.06 67.49 18.90
N LYS A 606 24.30 66.31 18.32
CA LYS A 606 24.07 66.02 16.91
C LYS A 606 23.41 64.65 16.74
N THR A 607 22.52 64.55 15.77
CA THR A 607 22.01 63.27 15.28
C THR A 607 22.86 62.83 14.09
N VAL A 608 23.30 61.57 14.14
CA VAL A 608 24.11 60.93 13.10
C VAL A 608 23.45 59.62 12.72
N SER A 609 23.43 59.31 11.43
CA SER A 609 22.84 58.08 10.90
C SER A 609 23.86 57.35 10.05
N HIS A 610 23.96 56.03 10.25
CA HIS A 610 24.78 55.14 9.43
C HIS A 610 23.90 54.02 8.89
N GLU A 611 24.21 53.55 7.68
CA GLU A 611 23.65 52.35 7.07
C GLU A 611 24.60 51.18 7.34
N LEU A 612 24.07 50.08 7.86
CA LEU A 612 24.76 48.79 7.95
C LEU A 612 24.07 47.82 6.97
N THR A 613 24.83 47.33 6.00
CA THR A 613 24.39 46.28 5.08
C THR A 613 25.05 44.97 5.48
N LEU A 614 24.22 43.99 5.85
CA LEU A 614 24.65 42.62 6.13
C LEU A 614 24.31 41.73 4.95
N ASP A 615 25.20 40.79 4.65
CA ASP A 615 24.93 39.71 3.71
C ASP A 615 24.87 38.38 4.46
N PHE A 616 23.94 37.53 4.02
CA PHE A 616 23.66 36.23 4.63
C PHE A 616 23.72 35.16 3.56
N THR A 617 24.76 34.34 3.61
CA THR A 617 24.95 33.24 2.67
C THR A 617 24.87 31.90 3.40
N ILE A 618 24.48 30.87 2.66
CA ILE A 618 24.42 29.51 3.20
C ILE A 618 25.83 29.06 3.58
N ALA A 619 25.99 28.48 4.77
CA ALA A 619 27.22 27.79 5.17
C ALA A 619 27.03 26.26 5.09
N ASP A 620 28.13 25.56 4.83
CA ASP A 620 28.18 24.09 4.77
C ASP A 620 28.49 23.44 6.13
#